data_AF-A0A6C0HWJ4-F1
#
_entry.id   AF-A0A6C0HWJ4-F1
#
_cell.length_a   1.000
_cell.length_b   1.000
_cell.length_c   1.000
_cell.angle_alpha   90.00
_cell.angle_beta   90.00
_cell.angle_gamma   90.00
#
_symmetry.space_group_name_H-M   'P 1'
#
loop_
_entity.id
_entity.type
_entity.pdbx_description
1 polymer ?
#
loop_
_entity_poly.entity_id
_entity_poly.type
_entity_poly.pdbx_seq_one_letter_code
_entity_poly.pdbx_strand_id
1 'polypeptide(L)'
;MYYIFEAIFVGIYSCLVALILSYLFVRKFLYLLFWTGIMKHFLGYVLGIQSYYCNYGYACNAVKEREEEIDSKQTAKNKVAYTTSYHLIIECIIEGIAYIVIGTIINTLITHKILVVFFTGFILHILSEILGIHTYFCENRCYTNKHKYNYV
;
A
#
# COMPACT_ATOMS: atom_id res chain seq x y z
N MET A 1 -4.08 0.12 -17.24
CA MET A 1 -4.88 1.37 -17.18
C MET A 1 -5.40 1.68 -15.77
N TYR A 2 -5.76 0.69 -14.94
CA TYR A 2 -6.22 0.91 -13.57
C TYR A 2 -5.18 1.61 -12.66
N TYR A 3 -3.91 1.24 -12.75
CA TYR A 3 -2.84 1.76 -11.88
C TYR A 3 -2.63 3.28 -11.88
N ILE A 4 -2.91 3.98 -12.99
CA ILE A 4 -2.78 5.45 -13.03
C ILE A 4 -3.90 6.09 -12.20
N PHE A 5 -5.13 5.61 -12.33
CA PHE A 5 -6.25 6.10 -11.53
C PHE A 5 -6.05 5.78 -10.04
N GLU A 6 -5.53 4.60 -9.74
CA GLU A 6 -5.15 4.20 -8.38
C GLU A 6 -4.07 5.12 -7.81
N ALA A 7 -3.02 5.40 -8.59
CA ALA A 7 -1.98 6.35 -8.18
C ALA A 7 -2.51 7.75 -7.91
N ILE A 8 -3.41 8.27 -8.78
CA ILE A 8 -4.07 9.56 -8.57
C ILE A 8 -4.88 9.53 -7.27
N PHE A 9 -5.66 8.47 -7.07
CA PHE A 9 -6.45 8.28 -5.85
C PHE A 9 -5.56 8.25 -4.61
N VAL A 10 -4.45 7.49 -4.63
CA VAL A 10 -3.47 7.45 -3.53
C VAL A 10 -2.83 8.81 -3.30
N GLY A 11 -2.54 9.58 -4.35
CA GLY A 11 -2.05 10.95 -4.24
C GLY A 11 -3.04 11.86 -3.52
N ILE A 12 -4.32 11.88 -3.95
CA ILE A 12 -5.40 12.65 -3.31
C ILE A 12 -5.59 12.22 -1.85
N TYR A 13 -5.65 10.92 -1.62
CA TYR A 13 -5.79 10.33 -0.29
C TYR A 13 -4.65 10.75 0.64
N SER A 14 -3.41 10.78 0.13
CA SER A 14 -2.25 11.25 0.89
C SER A 14 -2.37 12.72 1.27
N CYS A 15 -2.91 13.57 0.39
CA CYS A 15 -3.20 14.97 0.72
C CYS A 15 -4.22 15.09 1.85
N LEU A 16 -5.31 14.32 1.82
CA LEU A 16 -6.33 14.33 2.87
C LEU A 16 -5.74 13.94 4.22
N VAL A 17 -4.95 12.86 4.27
CA VAL A 17 -4.24 12.42 5.48
C VAL A 17 -3.29 13.51 5.98
N ALA A 18 -2.50 14.12 5.09
CA ALA A 18 -1.58 15.19 5.47
C ALA A 18 -2.31 16.43 6.00
N LEU A 19 -3.45 16.82 5.42
CA LEU A 19 -4.24 17.94 5.91
C LEU A 19 -4.71 17.70 7.35
N ILE A 20 -5.27 16.51 7.62
CA ILE A 20 -5.71 16.12 8.96
C ILE A 20 -4.53 16.11 9.95
N LEU A 21 -3.41 15.50 9.58
CA LEU A 21 -2.22 15.43 10.44
C LEU A 21 -1.59 16.80 10.71
N SER A 22 -1.57 17.68 9.70
CA SER A 22 -1.02 19.03 9.81
C SER A 22 -1.88 19.91 10.74
N TYR A 23 -3.20 19.69 10.73
CA TYR A 23 -4.14 20.39 11.60
C TYR A 23 -4.01 19.92 13.05
N LEU A 24 -3.87 18.62 13.29
CA LEU A 24 -3.94 18.05 14.64
C LEU A 24 -2.59 18.04 15.38
N PHE A 25 -1.48 17.70 14.72
CA PHE A 25 -0.29 17.24 15.44
C PHE A 25 1.04 17.74 14.88
N VAL A 26 1.21 17.80 13.55
CA VAL A 26 2.54 17.89 12.93
C VAL A 26 2.78 19.19 12.18
N ARG A 27 3.62 20.07 12.75
CA ARG A 27 3.98 21.36 12.12
C ARG A 27 5.22 21.31 11.23
N LYS A 28 6.20 20.46 11.55
CA LYS A 28 7.44 20.34 10.75
C LYS A 28 7.19 19.47 9.53
N PHE A 29 7.58 19.96 8.36
CA PHE A 29 7.27 19.30 7.08
C PHE A 29 7.86 17.89 6.96
N LEU A 30 9.09 17.67 7.45
CA LEU A 30 9.72 16.34 7.43
C LEU A 30 8.94 15.30 8.26
N TYR A 31 8.47 15.69 9.45
CA TYR A 31 7.61 14.82 10.25
C TYR A 31 6.23 14.62 9.59
N LEU A 32 5.72 15.65 8.90
CA LEU A 32 4.45 15.54 8.20
C LEU A 32 4.55 14.48 7.08
N LEU A 33 5.64 14.48 6.31
CA LEU A 33 5.92 13.46 5.30
C LEU A 33 5.98 12.06 5.91
N PHE A 34 6.75 11.88 6.99
CA PHE A 34 6.88 10.60 7.68
C PHE A 34 5.54 10.04 8.14
N TRP A 35 4.78 10.84 8.91
CA TRP A 35 3.51 10.42 9.46
C TRP A 35 2.44 10.25 8.39
N THR A 36 2.47 11.03 7.31
CA THR A 36 1.58 10.82 6.16
C THR A 36 1.85 9.45 5.52
N GLY A 37 3.11 9.07 5.33
CA GLY A 37 3.49 7.75 4.81
C GLY A 37 3.04 6.59 5.69
N ILE A 38 3.22 6.68 7.01
CA ILE A 38 2.73 5.66 7.96
C ILE A 38 1.21 5.60 7.94
N MET A 39 0.53 6.74 8.13
CA MET A 39 -0.93 6.77 8.29
C MET A 39 -1.66 6.36 7.03
N LYS A 40 -1.18 6.73 5.84
CA LYS A 40 -1.84 6.32 4.59
C LYS A 40 -1.80 4.79 4.42
N HIS A 41 -0.67 4.14 4.74
CA HIS A 41 -0.54 2.68 4.62
C HIS A 41 -1.37 1.97 5.68
N PHE A 42 -1.23 2.41 6.93
CA PHE A 42 -1.98 1.85 8.06
C PHE A 42 -3.51 1.96 7.84
N LEU A 43 -4.01 3.15 7.49
CA LEU A 43 -5.42 3.35 7.21
C LEU A 43 -5.86 2.60 5.95
N GLY A 44 -5.01 2.49 4.93
CA GLY A 44 -5.28 1.68 3.75
C GLY A 44 -5.48 0.20 4.09
N TYR A 45 -4.71 -0.32 5.05
CA TYR A 45 -4.91 -1.66 5.60
C TYR A 45 -6.21 -1.77 6.41
N VAL A 46 -6.46 -0.85 7.36
CA VAL A 46 -7.66 -0.88 8.21
C VAL A 46 -8.95 -0.76 7.39
N LEU A 47 -8.95 0.08 6.35
CA LEU A 47 -10.09 0.24 5.43
C LEU A 47 -10.22 -0.92 4.44
N GLY A 48 -9.32 -1.91 4.48
CA GLY A 48 -9.34 -3.08 3.60
C GLY A 48 -9.01 -2.76 2.13
N ILE A 49 -8.52 -1.55 1.83
CA ILE A 49 -8.19 -1.12 0.46
C ILE A 49 -7.08 -2.00 -0.10
N GLN A 50 -6.03 -2.28 0.69
CA GLN A 50 -4.93 -3.14 0.28
C GLN A 50 -5.39 -4.58 0.00
N SER A 51 -6.24 -5.14 0.87
CA SER A 51 -6.81 -6.48 0.69
C SER A 51 -7.73 -6.55 -0.53
N TYR A 52 -8.51 -5.49 -0.78
CA TYR A 52 -9.33 -5.39 -1.98
C TYR A 52 -8.45 -5.43 -3.24
N TYR A 53 -7.39 -4.63 -3.30
CA TYR A 53 -6.45 -4.65 -4.43
C TYR A 53 -5.78 -6.02 -4.61
N CYS A 54 -5.31 -6.66 -3.54
CA CYS A 54 -4.68 -7.98 -3.68
C CYS A 54 -5.68 -9.05 -4.13
N ASN A 55 -6.91 -9.04 -3.65
CA ASN A 55 -7.90 -10.10 -3.93
C ASN A 55 -8.55 -9.97 -5.31
N TYR A 56 -8.78 -8.74 -5.77
CA TYR A 56 -9.44 -8.45 -7.06
C TYR A 56 -8.45 -8.02 -8.15
N GLY A 57 -7.20 -7.74 -7.79
CA GLY A 57 -6.12 -7.45 -8.73
C GLY A 57 -5.48 -8.71 -9.32
N TYR A 58 -4.51 -8.50 -10.21
CA TYR A 58 -3.85 -9.58 -10.96
C TYR A 58 -3.00 -10.51 -10.08
N ALA A 59 -2.50 -10.06 -8.94
CA ALA A 59 -1.51 -10.80 -8.14
C ALA A 59 -2.04 -12.11 -7.53
N CYS A 60 -3.14 -12.09 -6.75
CA CYS A 60 -3.72 -13.34 -6.25
C CYS A 60 -4.41 -14.15 -7.35
N ASN A 61 -4.91 -13.51 -8.42
CA ASN A 61 -5.52 -14.24 -9.53
C ASN A 61 -4.50 -15.09 -10.29
N ALA A 62 -3.30 -14.56 -10.55
CA ALA A 62 -2.21 -15.32 -11.15
C ALA A 62 -1.76 -16.51 -10.28
N VAL A 63 -1.79 -16.37 -8.95
CA VAL A 63 -1.52 -17.48 -8.02
C VAL A 63 -2.65 -18.52 -8.05
N LYS A 64 -3.92 -18.10 -8.14
CA LYS A 64 -5.07 -19.01 -8.26
C LYS A 64 -5.01 -19.81 -9.57
N GLU A 65 -4.76 -19.16 -10.69
CA GLU A 65 -4.68 -19.79 -12.01
C GLU A 65 -3.55 -20.84 -12.09
N ARG A 66 -2.35 -20.51 -11.58
CA ARG A 66 -1.21 -21.45 -11.56
C ARG A 66 -1.48 -22.72 -10.74
N GLU A 67 -2.26 -22.62 -9.65
CA GLU A 67 -2.57 -23.78 -8.82
C GLU A 67 -3.79 -24.58 -9.32
N GLU A 68 -4.76 -23.95 -9.98
CA GLU A 68 -5.88 -24.64 -10.64
C GLU A 68 -5.39 -25.58 -11.76
N GLU A 69 -4.28 -25.24 -12.42
CA GLU A 69 -3.65 -26.10 -13.43
C GLU A 69 -2.94 -27.33 -12.81
N ILE A 70 -2.44 -27.21 -11.57
CA ILE A 70 -1.67 -28.26 -10.90
C ILE A 70 -2.55 -29.21 -10.08
N ASP A 71 -3.62 -28.72 -9.45
CA ASP A 71 -4.49 -29.54 -8.60
C ASP A 71 -5.97 -29.32 -8.96
N SER A 72 -6.58 -30.35 -9.57
CA SER A 72 -7.98 -30.41 -10.06
C SER A 72 -9.08 -30.23 -9.00
N LYS A 73 -8.77 -29.70 -7.82
CA LYS A 73 -9.69 -29.56 -6.69
C LYS A 73 -10.02 -28.11 -6.40
N GLN A 74 -11.29 -27.93 -6.06
CA GLN A 74 -12.06 -26.77 -5.60
C GLN A 74 -11.42 -25.88 -4.49
N THR A 75 -10.14 -26.05 -4.20
CA THR A 75 -9.37 -25.41 -3.13
C THR A 75 -8.88 -24.00 -3.50
N ALA A 76 -8.68 -23.70 -4.80
CA ALA A 76 -8.18 -22.41 -5.27
C ALA A 76 -9.13 -21.23 -5.00
N LYS A 77 -10.45 -21.48 -4.94
CA LYS A 77 -11.48 -20.45 -4.70
C LYS A 77 -11.44 -19.81 -3.31
N ASN A 78 -10.67 -20.36 -2.37
CA ASN A 78 -10.68 -19.93 -0.97
C ASN A 78 -9.42 -19.20 -0.52
N LYS A 79 -8.58 -18.68 -1.43
CA LYS A 79 -7.41 -17.87 -1.06
C LYS A 79 -7.78 -16.42 -0.77
N VAL A 80 -7.28 -15.91 0.35
CA VAL A 80 -7.48 -14.53 0.81
C VAL A 80 -6.14 -13.96 1.27
N ALA A 81 -5.85 -12.71 0.91
CA ALA A 81 -4.65 -12.02 1.39
C ALA A 81 -4.73 -11.75 2.91
N TYR A 82 -3.75 -12.23 3.68
CA TYR A 82 -3.63 -11.99 5.12
C TYR A 82 -2.29 -11.36 5.49
N THR A 83 -2.30 -10.49 6.50
CA THR A 83 -1.11 -9.80 7.00
C THR A 83 -1.09 -9.85 8.51
N THR A 84 0.06 -10.22 9.09
CA THR A 84 0.25 -10.14 10.54
C THR A 84 0.53 -8.71 10.97
N SER A 85 0.16 -8.36 12.21
CA SER A 85 0.39 -7.02 12.76
C SER A 85 1.87 -6.60 12.74
N TYR A 86 2.79 -7.54 12.93
CA TYR A 86 4.24 -7.27 12.90
C TYR A 86 4.72 -6.85 11.50
N HIS A 87 4.32 -7.57 10.46
CA HIS A 87 4.66 -7.23 9.08
C HIS A 87 4.07 -5.87 8.69
N LEU A 88 2.81 -5.61 9.08
CA LEU A 88 2.17 -4.32 8.81
C LEU A 88 2.94 -3.15 9.42
N ILE A 89 3.39 -3.27 10.67
CA ILE A 89 4.14 -2.21 11.35
C ILE A 89 5.45 -1.93 10.60
N ILE A 90 6.20 -2.97 10.23
CA ILE A 90 7.44 -2.82 9.47
C ILE A 90 7.19 -2.12 8.13
N GLU A 91 6.18 -2.55 7.39
CA GLU A 91 5.83 -1.93 6.11
C GLU A 91 5.44 -0.47 6.26
N CYS A 92 4.65 -0.13 7.29
CA CYS A 92 4.30 1.26 7.56
C CYS A 92 5.55 2.11 7.82
N ILE A 93 6.52 1.59 8.58
CA ILE A 93 7.78 2.29 8.87
C ILE A 93 8.60 2.47 7.59
N ILE A 94 8.78 1.41 6.80
CA ILE A 94 9.51 1.46 5.53
C ILE A 94 8.87 2.48 4.59
N GLU A 95 7.55 2.47 4.49
CA GLU A 95 6.81 3.39 3.63
C GLU A 95 6.89 4.84 4.13
N GLY A 96 6.86 5.06 5.45
CA GLY A 96 7.13 6.36 6.06
C GLY A 96 8.52 6.89 5.69
N ILE A 97 9.56 6.05 5.76
CA ILE A 97 10.94 6.41 5.38
C ILE A 97 11.01 6.72 3.88
N ALA A 98 10.42 5.87 3.03
CA ALA A 98 10.36 6.10 1.59
C ALA A 98 9.66 7.42 1.25
N TYR A 99 8.61 7.77 1.98
CA TYR A 99 7.88 9.04 1.84
C TYR A 99 8.75 10.24 2.17
N ILE A 100 9.57 10.18 3.22
CA ILE A 100 10.53 11.26 3.52
C ILE A 100 11.52 11.41 2.37
N VAL A 101 12.13 10.31 1.91
CA VAL A 101 13.20 10.35 0.90
C VAL A 101 12.67 10.94 -0.40
N ILE A 102 11.60 10.37 -0.94
CA ILE A 102 11.00 10.84 -2.20
C ILE A 102 10.42 12.24 -2.04
N GLY A 103 9.71 12.51 -0.94
CA GLY A 103 9.12 13.82 -0.70
C GLY A 103 10.15 14.93 -0.54
N THR A 104 11.30 14.65 0.07
CA THR A 104 12.40 15.61 0.18
C THR A 104 13.01 15.92 -1.19
N ILE A 105 13.19 14.90 -2.03
CA ILE A 105 13.66 15.09 -3.42
C ILE A 105 12.67 15.96 -4.21
N ILE A 106 11.37 15.63 -4.18
CA ILE A 106 10.34 16.41 -4.88
C ILE A 106 10.24 17.84 -4.35
N ASN A 107 10.44 18.05 -3.05
CA ASN A 107 10.42 19.38 -2.43
C ASN A 107 11.56 20.30 -2.92
N THR A 108 12.60 19.75 -3.57
CA THR A 108 13.62 20.57 -4.26
C THR A 108 13.11 21.17 -5.57
N LEU A 109 12.07 20.56 -6.17
CA LEU A 109 11.49 20.97 -7.45
C LEU A 109 10.17 21.73 -7.28
N ILE A 110 9.40 21.40 -6.24
CA ILE A 110 8.06 21.94 -5.99
C ILE A 110 8.02 22.56 -4.59
N THR A 111 7.64 23.84 -4.50
CA THR A 111 7.58 24.57 -3.23
C THR A 111 6.27 24.38 -2.48
N HIS A 112 5.18 24.06 -3.19
CA HIS A 112 3.86 23.91 -2.58
C HIS A 112 3.73 22.56 -1.85
N LYS A 113 3.73 22.60 -0.51
CA LYS A 113 3.78 21.41 0.36
C LYS A 113 2.73 20.34 0.05
N ILE A 114 1.48 20.74 -0.22
CA ILE A 114 0.41 19.78 -0.54
C ILE A 114 0.63 19.12 -1.90
N LEU A 115 1.20 19.84 -2.87
CA LEU A 115 1.56 19.25 -4.17
C LEU A 115 2.73 18.28 -4.00
N VAL A 116 3.72 18.62 -3.16
CA VAL A 116 4.79 17.67 -2.81
C VAL A 116 4.20 16.39 -2.24
N VAL A 117 3.27 16.49 -1.28
CA VAL A 117 2.58 15.30 -0.72
C VAL A 117 1.85 14.53 -1.82
N PHE A 118 1.06 15.20 -2.66
CA PHE A 118 0.35 14.56 -3.77
C PHE A 118 1.29 13.76 -4.67
N PHE A 119 2.33 14.41 -5.20
CA PHE A 119 3.28 13.80 -6.11
C PHE A 119 4.12 12.73 -5.43
N THR A 120 4.42 12.86 -4.14
CA THR A 120 5.12 11.82 -3.37
C THR A 120 4.29 10.54 -3.32
N GLY A 121 3.00 10.65 -2.96
CA GLY A 121 2.08 9.51 -2.91
C GLY A 121 1.85 8.89 -4.29
N PHE A 122 1.65 9.72 -5.31
CA PHE A 122 1.48 9.30 -6.70
C PHE A 122 2.71 8.55 -7.23
N ILE A 123 3.91 9.15 -7.10
CA ILE A 123 5.16 8.58 -7.62
C ILE A 123 5.51 7.30 -6.86
N LEU A 124 5.42 7.28 -5.53
CA LEU A 124 5.68 6.06 -4.77
C LEU A 124 4.76 4.92 -5.18
N HIS A 125 3.47 5.19 -5.39
CA HIS A 125 2.54 4.14 -5.81
C HIS A 125 2.90 3.59 -7.20
N ILE A 126 3.20 4.46 -8.17
CA ILE A 126 3.63 4.04 -9.51
C ILE A 126 4.94 3.26 -9.46
N LEU A 127 5.93 3.71 -8.66
CA LEU A 127 7.20 3.00 -8.51
C LEU A 127 7.01 1.63 -7.88
N SER A 128 6.19 1.50 -6.84
CA SER A 128 5.88 0.22 -6.21
C SER A 128 5.22 -0.76 -7.18
N GLU A 129 4.39 -0.27 -8.10
CA GLU A 129 3.78 -1.09 -9.13
C GLU A 129 4.79 -1.54 -10.19
N ILE A 130 5.59 -0.60 -10.73
CA ILE A 130 6.61 -0.90 -11.75
C ILE A 130 7.67 -1.86 -11.21
N LEU A 131 8.07 -1.69 -9.95
CA LEU A 131 9.04 -2.58 -9.28
C LEU A 131 8.43 -3.91 -8.85
N GLY A 132 7.11 -4.11 -9.00
CA GLY A 132 6.41 -5.32 -8.60
C GLY A 132 6.34 -5.53 -7.09
N ILE A 133 6.55 -4.49 -6.28
CA ILE A 133 6.52 -4.57 -4.81
C ILE A 133 5.12 -4.96 -4.32
N HIS A 134 4.06 -4.35 -4.89
CA HIS A 134 2.69 -4.72 -4.54
C HIS A 134 2.38 -6.17 -4.92
N THR A 135 2.79 -6.60 -6.11
CA THR A 135 2.63 -8.00 -6.56
C THR A 135 3.32 -8.96 -5.61
N TYR A 136 4.59 -8.68 -5.27
CA TYR A 136 5.36 -9.46 -4.31
C TYR A 136 4.67 -9.58 -2.95
N PHE A 137 4.19 -8.47 -2.39
CA PHE A 137 3.47 -8.51 -1.12
C PHE A 137 2.15 -9.28 -1.24
N CYS A 138 1.37 -9.08 -2.30
CA CYS A 138 0.11 -9.78 -2.48
C CYS A 138 0.31 -11.29 -2.67
N GLU A 139 1.29 -11.73 -3.46
CA GLU A 139 1.62 -13.15 -3.65
C GLU A 139 2.05 -13.81 -2.34
N ASN A 140 2.94 -13.16 -1.58
CA ASN A 140 3.41 -13.68 -0.29
C ASN A 140 2.34 -13.70 0.80
N ARG A 141 1.22 -13.00 0.60
CA ARG A 141 0.09 -12.95 1.54
C ARG A 141 -1.07 -13.83 1.11
N CYS A 142 -1.03 -14.41 -0.07
CA CYS A 142 -2.14 -15.15 -0.67
C CYS A 142 -2.21 -16.60 -0.13
N TYR A 143 -2.88 -16.79 1.01
CA TYR A 143 -3.03 -18.10 1.66
C TYR A 143 -4.45 -18.68 1.55
N THR A 144 -4.58 -20.00 1.60
CA THR A 144 -5.88 -20.69 1.68
C THR A 144 -6.53 -20.47 3.05
N ASN A 145 -7.84 -20.17 3.06
CA ASN A 145 -8.64 -19.88 4.27
C ASN A 145 -8.51 -20.91 5.42
N LYS A 146 -8.04 -22.14 5.17
CA LYS A 146 -7.80 -23.14 6.21
C LYS A 146 -6.70 -22.76 7.22
N HIS A 147 -5.78 -21.87 6.87
CA HIS A 147 -4.69 -21.45 7.77
C HIS A 147 -5.05 -20.32 8.75
N LYS A 148 -6.28 -19.78 8.69
CA LYS A 148 -6.73 -18.65 9.51
C LYS A 148 -6.67 -18.91 11.04
N TYR A 149 -6.65 -20.17 11.48
CA TYR A 149 -6.71 -20.53 12.90
C TYR A 149 -5.36 -20.80 13.59
N ASN A 150 -4.23 -20.75 12.88
CA ASN A 150 -2.93 -21.11 13.45
C ASN A 150 -2.00 -19.91 13.75
N TYR A 151 -2.46 -18.67 13.53
CA TYR A 151 -1.63 -17.45 13.66
C TYR A 151 -2.30 -16.33 14.46
N VAL A 152 -3.23 -16.66 15.36
CA VAL A 152 -3.78 -15.74 16.37
C VAL A 152 -3.01 -15.93 17.67
#